data_AF-A0A2G1XC16-F1
#
_entry.id   AF-A0A2G1XC16-F1
#
_cell.length_a   1.000
_cell.length_b   1.000
_cell.length_c   1.000
_cell.angle_alpha   90.00
_cell.angle_beta   90.00
_cell.angle_gamma   90.00
#
_symmetry.space_group_name_H-M   'P 1'
#
loop_
_entity.id
_entity.type
_entity.pdbx_description
1 polymer ?
#
loop_
_entity_poly.entity_id
_entity_poly.type
_entity_poly.pdbx_seq_one_letter_code
_entity_poly.pdbx_strand_id
1 'polypeptide(L)'
;MLLLTAAAVLTAAATPRAPDPRREAECHTRVRGSHVTASCYNGNATTDRVQLHVTCARWWDPAMDTAVVDVGPARRADLAQRCWLEVRDAWVTHDPG
;
A
#
# COMPACT_ATOMS: atom_id res chain seq x y z
N MET A 1 -30.24 35.45 -48.92
CA MET A 1 -29.98 35.69 -47.49
C MET A 1 -29.61 34.35 -46.86
N LEU A 2 -28.33 34.14 -46.54
CA LEU A 2 -27.80 32.90 -45.96
C LEU A 2 -27.97 32.94 -44.44
N LEU A 3 -28.65 31.96 -43.85
CA LEU A 3 -28.79 31.82 -42.39
C LEU A 3 -27.63 30.96 -41.87
N LEU A 4 -26.71 31.56 -41.12
CA LEU A 4 -25.66 30.87 -40.37
C LEU A 4 -26.20 30.43 -39.02
N THR A 5 -26.37 29.12 -38.82
CA THR A 5 -26.66 28.54 -37.50
C THR A 5 -25.36 28.32 -36.75
N ALA A 6 -25.11 29.10 -35.70
CA ALA A 6 -23.99 28.89 -34.78
C ALA A 6 -24.33 27.75 -33.80
N ALA A 7 -23.58 26.65 -33.86
CA ALA A 7 -23.66 25.58 -32.87
C ALA A 7 -22.81 25.97 -31.64
N ALA A 8 -23.45 26.13 -30.49
CA ALA A 8 -22.76 26.37 -29.22
C ALA A 8 -22.09 25.08 -28.74
N VAL A 9 -20.77 25.12 -28.54
CA VAL A 9 -20.00 24.02 -27.95
C VAL A 9 -20.12 24.13 -26.42
N LEU A 10 -20.82 23.18 -25.81
CA LEU A 10 -20.93 23.08 -24.34
C LEU A 10 -19.66 22.44 -23.79
N THR A 11 -18.79 23.23 -23.19
CA THR A 11 -17.68 22.72 -22.37
C THR A 11 -18.21 22.27 -21.02
N ALA A 12 -18.22 20.96 -20.78
CA ALA A 12 -18.50 20.42 -19.45
C ALA A 12 -17.40 20.86 -18.47
N ALA A 13 -17.78 21.58 -17.42
CA ALA A 13 -16.86 21.95 -16.35
C ALA A 13 -16.49 20.68 -15.55
N ALA A 14 -15.19 20.38 -15.45
CA ALA A 14 -14.71 19.29 -14.63
C ALA A 14 -15.00 19.59 -13.15
N THR A 15 -15.83 18.78 -12.51
CA THR A 15 -16.06 18.87 -11.07
C THR A 15 -14.78 18.45 -10.34
N PRO A 16 -14.32 19.19 -9.31
CA PRO A 16 -13.18 18.76 -8.51
C PRO A 16 -13.46 17.36 -7.95
N ARG A 17 -12.60 16.39 -8.28
CA ARG A 17 -12.64 15.06 -7.67
C ARG A 17 -12.37 15.27 -6.18
N ALA A 18 -13.24 14.73 -5.32
CA ALA A 18 -12.94 14.65 -3.89
C ALA A 18 -11.55 14.01 -3.71
N PRO A 19 -10.76 14.41 -2.68
CA PRO A 19 -9.48 13.80 -2.39
C PRO A 19 -9.66 12.29 -2.38
N ASP A 20 -8.81 11.59 -3.13
CA ASP A 20 -8.79 10.14 -3.07
C ASP A 20 -8.56 9.72 -1.61
N PRO A 21 -9.36 8.81 -1.03
CA PRO A 21 -9.00 8.21 0.25
C PRO A 21 -7.54 7.78 0.15
N ARG A 22 -6.72 8.14 1.16
CA ARG A 22 -5.25 7.98 1.13
C ARG A 22 -4.92 6.61 0.55
N ARG A 23 -4.29 6.60 -0.63
CA ARG A 23 -4.00 5.35 -1.32
C ARG A 23 -2.71 4.77 -0.76
N GLU A 24 -2.85 3.59 -0.17
CA GLU A 24 -1.76 2.78 0.36
C GLU A 24 -1.19 1.89 -0.76
N ALA A 25 0.03 1.41 -0.57
CA ALA A 25 0.60 0.36 -1.41
C ALA A 25 -0.18 -0.95 -1.21
N GLU A 26 -0.36 -1.71 -2.29
CA GLU A 26 -0.99 -3.02 -2.21
C GLU A 26 0.03 -4.05 -1.70
N CYS A 27 -0.20 -4.59 -0.50
CA CYS A 27 0.68 -5.57 0.12
C CYS A 27 0.01 -6.95 0.24
N HIS A 28 0.76 -8.00 -0.07
CA HIS A 28 0.34 -9.38 0.13
C HIS A 28 1.29 -10.10 1.09
N THR A 29 0.76 -10.49 2.25
CA THR A 29 1.49 -11.19 3.30
C THR A 29 1.30 -12.70 3.18
N ARG A 30 2.39 -13.46 3.31
CA ARG A 30 2.39 -14.93 3.33
C ARG A 30 3.15 -15.44 4.53
N VAL A 31 2.52 -16.36 5.26
CA VAL A 31 3.13 -17.13 6.35
C VAL A 31 3.42 -18.55 5.86
N ARG A 32 4.63 -19.04 6.16
CA ARG A 32 5.09 -20.41 5.87
C ARG A 32 5.88 -20.94 7.07
N GLY A 33 5.22 -21.72 7.91
CA GLY A 33 5.79 -22.19 9.18
C GLY A 33 6.16 -20.99 10.07
N SER A 34 7.43 -20.89 10.43
CA SER A 34 7.97 -19.79 11.22
C SER A 34 8.33 -18.53 10.42
N HIS A 35 8.21 -18.54 9.09
CA HIS A 35 8.65 -17.45 8.21
C HIS A 35 7.47 -16.63 7.68
N VAL A 36 7.67 -15.32 7.60
CA VAL A 36 6.71 -14.36 7.06
C VAL A 36 7.38 -13.54 5.97
N THR A 37 6.67 -13.37 4.86
CA THR A 37 7.06 -12.47 3.77
C THR A 37 5.90 -11.55 3.45
N ALA A 38 6.19 -10.31 3.09
CA ALA A 38 5.21 -9.40 2.51
C ALA A 38 5.77 -8.79 1.22
N SER A 39 5.01 -8.88 0.13
CA SER A 39 5.37 -8.24 -1.13
C SER A 39 4.43 -7.08 -1.39
N CYS A 40 4.97 -5.88 -1.52
CA CYS A 40 4.21 -4.64 -1.64
C CYS A 40 4.45 -3.97 -3.01
N TYR A 41 3.41 -3.45 -3.63
CA TYR A 41 3.52 -2.63 -4.83
C TYR A 41 2.77 -1.32 -4.65
N ASN A 42 3.46 -0.20 -4.87
CA ASN A 42 2.86 1.12 -4.80
C ASN A 42 2.46 1.60 -6.20
N GLY A 43 1.18 1.48 -6.53
CA GLY A 43 0.60 2.01 -7.77
C GLY A 43 0.32 3.52 -7.74
N ASN A 44 0.63 4.20 -6.63
CA ASN A 44 0.26 5.59 -6.40
C ASN A 44 1.37 6.57 -6.82
N ALA A 45 1.01 7.84 -6.91
CA ALA A 45 1.94 8.92 -7.26
C ALA A 45 2.78 9.42 -6.08
N THR A 46 2.43 9.03 -4.85
CA THR A 46 3.12 9.40 -3.61
C THR A 46 3.82 8.19 -3.01
N THR A 47 4.92 8.41 -2.30
CA THR A 47 5.58 7.36 -1.52
C THR A 47 4.67 6.88 -0.39
N ASP A 48 4.74 5.59 -0.12
CA ASP A 48 4.12 4.96 1.06
C ASP A 48 5.22 4.29 1.88
N ARG A 49 5.19 4.43 3.20
CA ARG A 49 6.13 3.79 4.11
C ARG A 49 5.47 2.57 4.71
N VAL A 50 6.08 1.40 4.52
CA VAL A 50 5.52 0.13 4.97
C VAL A 50 6.39 -0.52 6.03
N GLN A 51 5.75 -1.16 7.00
CA GLN A 51 6.43 -1.99 8.01
C GLN A 51 5.68 -3.32 8.16
N LEU A 52 6.41 -4.42 8.11
CA LEU A 52 5.87 -5.75 8.39
C LEU A 52 6.01 -6.02 9.89
N HIS A 53 4.88 -6.29 10.54
CA HIS A 53 4.82 -6.71 11.93
C HIS A 53 4.54 -8.21 12.01
N VAL A 54 5.24 -8.91 12.90
CA VAL A 54 5.04 -10.34 13.14
C VAL A 54 4.89 -10.59 14.62
N THR A 55 3.78 -11.21 15.01
CA THR A 55 3.58 -11.66 16.39
C THR A 55 3.87 -13.14 16.49
N CYS A 56 4.72 -13.53 17.44
CA CYS A 56 5.09 -14.92 17.68
C CYS A 56 4.15 -15.60 18.69
N ALA A 57 3.93 -16.91 18.54
CA ALA A 57 2.96 -17.66 19.33
C ALA A 57 3.48 -18.02 20.73
N ARG A 58 4.79 -18.02 20.93
CA ARG A 58 5.44 -18.49 22.16
C ARG A 58 5.90 -17.33 23.02
N TRP A 59 5.68 -17.42 24.33
CA TRP A 59 5.93 -16.33 25.27
C TRP A 59 7.41 -15.91 25.37
N TRP A 60 8.33 -16.81 25.01
CA TRP A 60 9.77 -16.55 25.01
C TRP A 60 10.29 -15.94 23.71
N ASP A 61 9.44 -15.80 22.70
CA ASP A 61 9.78 -15.24 21.40
C ASP A 61 9.08 -13.87 21.25
N PRO A 62 9.82 -12.76 21.33
CA PRO A 62 9.25 -11.43 21.18
C PRO A 62 8.57 -11.22 19.83
N ALA A 63 7.69 -10.22 19.73
CA ALA A 63 7.20 -9.78 18.43
C ALA A 63 8.36 -9.23 17.58
N MET A 64 8.30 -9.48 16.27
CA MET A 64 9.38 -9.25 15.33
C MET A 64 8.90 -8.34 14.20
N ASP A 65 9.31 -7.09 14.25
CA ASP A 65 8.97 -6.10 13.24
C ASP A 65 10.18 -5.86 12.32
N THR A 66 9.93 -5.61 11.04
CA THR A 66 10.98 -5.11 10.15
C THR A 66 11.33 -3.66 10.46
N ALA A 67 12.41 -3.14 9.88
CA ALA A 67 12.52 -1.71 9.67
C ALA A 67 11.39 -1.19 8.77
N VAL A 68 11.06 0.09 8.89
CA VAL A 68 10.19 0.79 7.95
C VAL A 68 10.90 0.92 6.60
N VAL A 69 10.17 0.72 5.51
CA VAL A 69 10.69 0.76 4.14
C VAL A 69 9.83 1.68 3.27
N ASP A 70 10.48 2.58 2.55
CA ASP A 70 9.81 3.43 1.55
C ASP A 70 9.50 2.62 0.29
N VAL A 71 8.26 2.68 -0.16
CA VAL A 71 7.81 2.19 -1.47
C VAL A 71 7.44 3.40 -2.32
N GLY A 72 8.36 3.84 -3.17
CA GLY A 72 8.12 4.98 -4.06
C GLY A 72 7.09 4.70 -5.17
N PRO A 73 6.71 5.72 -5.97
CA PRO A 73 5.74 5.58 -7.04
C PRO A 73 6.12 4.53 -8.09
N ALA A 74 5.18 3.64 -8.41
CA ALA A 74 5.37 2.52 -9.33
C ALA A 74 6.56 1.60 -8.95
N ARG A 75 6.85 1.47 -7.65
CA ARG A 75 7.91 0.60 -7.12
C ARG A 75 7.35 -0.56 -6.30
N ARG A 76 8.20 -1.56 -6.05
CA ARG A 76 7.94 -2.72 -5.21
C ARG A 76 8.96 -2.79 -4.08
N ALA A 77 8.53 -3.32 -2.94
CA ALA A 77 9.38 -3.70 -1.83
C ALA A 77 8.98 -5.11 -1.36
N ASP A 78 9.97 -5.89 -0.92
CA ASP A 78 9.76 -7.20 -0.32
C ASP A 78 10.33 -7.16 1.10
N LEU A 79 9.49 -7.54 2.07
CA LEU A 79 9.80 -7.57 3.49
C LEU A 79 9.81 -9.02 3.97
N ALA A 80 10.69 -9.33 4.91
CA ALA A 80 10.76 -10.66 5.51
C ALA A 80 11.08 -10.58 7.01
N GLN A 81 10.41 -11.42 7.78
CA GLN A 81 10.69 -11.69 9.19
C GLN A 81 10.43 -13.16 9.50
N ARG A 82 10.81 -13.56 10.71
CA ARG A 82 10.52 -14.90 11.22
C ARG A 82 10.36 -14.88 12.72
N CYS A 83 9.57 -15.81 13.22
CA CYS A 83 9.63 -16.25 14.60
C CYS A 83 10.67 -17.36 14.72
N TRP A 84 11.07 -17.70 15.95
CA TRP A 84 11.85 -18.89 16.21
C TRP A 84 11.06 -20.14 15.79
N LEU A 85 9.82 -20.27 16.28
CA LEU A 85 9.04 -21.51 16.11
C LEU A 85 7.75 -21.32 15.30
N GLU A 86 6.82 -20.49 15.77
CA GLU A 86 5.47 -20.43 15.21
C GLU A 86 4.97 -18.98 15.20
N VAL A 87 4.43 -18.57 14.05
CA VAL A 87 3.83 -17.26 13.85
C VAL A 87 2.39 -17.31 14.34
N ARG A 88 2.01 -16.35 15.20
CA ARG A 88 0.63 -16.16 15.63
C ARG A 88 -0.14 -15.26 14.66
N ASP A 89 0.48 -14.15 14.24
CA ASP A 89 -0.15 -13.18 13.35
C ASP A 89 0.90 -12.39 12.57
N ALA A 90 0.50 -11.81 11.43
CA ALA A 90 1.34 -10.93 10.63
C ALA A 90 0.53 -9.95 9.79
N TRP A 91 0.90 -8.67 9.86
CA TRP A 91 0.24 -7.60 9.10
C TRP A 91 1.24 -6.54 8.66
N VAL A 92 0.84 -5.72 7.68
CA VAL A 92 1.61 -4.55 7.24
C VAL A 92 0.90 -3.29 7.71
N THR A 93 1.66 -2.32 8.21
CA THR A 93 1.17 -0.95 8.43
C THR A 93 1.70 -0.02 7.36
N HIS A 94 0.97 1.07 7.15
CA HIS A 94 1.21 2.07 6.13
C HIS A 94 1.31 3.45 6.78
N ASP A 95 2.21 4.28 6.28
CA ASP A 95 2.36 5.67 6.71
C ASP A 95 2.73 6.56 5.51
N PRO A 96 2.02 7.67 5.24
CA PRO A 96 2.28 8.51 4.09
C PRO A 96 3.71 9.08 4.07
N GLY A 97 4.38 8.92 2.92
CA GLY A 97 5.69 9.47 2.57
C GLY A 97 5.86 10.96 2.81
#